data_AF-A0A936ZUH4-F1
#
_entry.id   AF-A0A936ZUH4-F1
#
_cell.length_a   1.000
_cell.length_b   1.000
_cell.length_c   1.000
_cell.angle_alpha   90.00
_cell.angle_beta   90.00
_cell.angle_gamma   90.00
#
_symmetry.space_group_name_H-M   'P 1'
#
loop_
_entity.id
_entity.type
_entity.pdbx_description
1 polymer ?
#
loop_
_entity_poly.entity_id
_entity_poly.type
_entity_poly.pdbx_seq_one_letter_code
_entity_poly.pdbx_strand_id
1 'polypeptide(L)'
;MIQSYYHFSEDVKEAFKEYLSHHRYTLKKEVWFQDQFCYKVVLENEYNLLIIEVDELKLIISIGFKKDQKVYRIDDLLSFFYPKLHIDSEKDIYNIHTYYDLAKQKGANSKELSEILVKHNLLGELMAYQTIIKKHLSHIAFDGDYSWCNDYNQSGRKIFDFVTDP
;
A
#
# COMPACT_ATOMS: atom_id res chain seq x y z
N MET A 1 19.93 -10.69 5.46
CA MET A 1 18.74 -10.55 4.58
C MET A 1 17.75 -11.62 4.96
N ILE A 2 16.55 -11.24 5.43
CA ILE A 2 15.53 -12.18 5.87
C ILE A 2 14.73 -12.58 4.62
N GLN A 3 14.71 -13.87 4.27
CA GLN A 3 13.96 -14.47 3.14
C GLN A 3 12.42 -14.43 3.32
N SER A 4 11.93 -13.73 4.34
CA SER A 4 10.59 -13.90 4.91
C SER A 4 9.44 -13.28 4.14
N TYR A 5 9.72 -12.63 3.03
CA TYR A 5 8.74 -11.79 2.34
C TYR A 5 8.75 -11.98 0.82
N TYR A 6 9.09 -13.20 0.40
CA TYR A 6 8.92 -13.67 -0.99
C TYR A 6 7.46 -13.54 -1.47
N HIS A 7 6.49 -13.58 -0.56
CA HIS A 7 5.06 -13.62 -0.86
C HIS A 7 4.37 -12.25 -0.87
N PHE A 8 5.11 -11.13 -0.80
CA PHE A 8 4.49 -9.79 -0.74
C PHE A 8 3.45 -9.56 -1.84
N SER A 9 3.74 -10.00 -3.07
CA SER A 9 2.78 -9.81 -4.15
C SER A 9 1.49 -10.60 -3.95
N GLU A 10 1.56 -11.77 -3.33
CA GLU A 10 0.37 -12.57 -2.99
C GLU A 10 -0.42 -11.90 -1.86
N ASP A 11 0.27 -11.34 -0.87
CA ASP A 11 -0.34 -10.55 0.21
C ASP A 11 -1.09 -9.33 -0.35
N VAL A 12 -0.51 -8.61 -1.33
CA VAL A 12 -1.17 -7.52 -2.05
C VAL A 12 -2.38 -8.01 -2.86
N LYS A 13 -2.25 -9.13 -3.58
CA LYS A 13 -3.36 -9.71 -4.34
C LYS A 13 -4.52 -10.10 -3.44
N GLU A 14 -4.25 -10.68 -2.27
CA GLU A 14 -5.31 -11.06 -1.33
C GLU A 14 -5.95 -9.82 -0.69
N ALA A 15 -5.16 -8.82 -0.26
CA ALA A 15 -5.69 -7.58 0.31
C ALA A 15 -6.63 -6.84 -0.68
N PHE A 16 -6.28 -6.82 -1.97
CA PHE A 16 -7.06 -6.15 -3.01
C PHE A 16 -7.93 -7.10 -3.85
N LYS A 17 -8.16 -8.33 -3.38
CA LYS A 17 -8.88 -9.39 -4.11
C LYS A 17 -10.28 -8.98 -4.57
N GLU A 18 -11.02 -8.25 -3.73
CA GLU A 18 -12.33 -7.70 -4.07
C GLU A 18 -12.22 -6.81 -5.33
N TYR A 19 -11.18 -5.99 -5.45
CA TYR A 19 -11.02 -5.08 -6.59
C TYR A 19 -10.49 -5.80 -7.83
N LEU A 20 -9.62 -6.80 -7.65
CA LEU A 20 -9.09 -7.63 -8.72
C LEU A 20 -10.19 -8.52 -9.34
N SER A 21 -11.03 -9.16 -8.52
CA SER A 21 -12.09 -10.06 -9.00
C SER A 21 -13.15 -9.33 -9.83
N HIS A 22 -13.46 -8.08 -9.46
CA HIS A 22 -14.37 -7.23 -10.22
C HIS A 22 -13.71 -6.51 -11.40
N HIS A 23 -12.45 -6.85 -11.75
CA HIS A 23 -11.70 -6.24 -12.85
C HIS A 23 -11.56 -4.72 -12.73
N ARG A 24 -11.70 -4.19 -11.50
CA ARG A 24 -11.48 -2.77 -11.21
C ARG A 24 -10.01 -2.44 -11.13
N TYR A 25 -9.16 -3.44 -10.94
CA TYR A 25 -7.72 -3.37 -11.01
C TYR A 25 -7.16 -4.64 -11.68
N THR A 26 -6.00 -4.53 -12.31
CA THR A 26 -5.18 -5.65 -12.79
C THR A 26 -3.76 -5.52 -12.24
N LEU A 27 -3.05 -6.64 -12.10
CA LEU A 27 -1.63 -6.60 -11.76
C LEU A 27 -0.83 -6.09 -12.97
N LYS A 28 -0.09 -4.99 -12.80
CA LYS A 28 0.74 -4.38 -13.84
C LYS A 28 2.20 -4.81 -13.75
N LYS A 29 2.79 -4.70 -12.56
CA LYS A 29 4.23 -4.93 -12.35
C LYS A 29 4.47 -5.46 -10.95
N GLU A 30 5.40 -6.39 -10.83
CA GLU A 30 6.05 -6.79 -9.59
C GLU A 30 7.54 -6.44 -9.73
N VAL A 31 8.15 -5.86 -8.70
CA VAL A 31 9.59 -5.55 -8.69
C VAL A 31 10.26 -6.35 -7.59
N TRP A 32 11.25 -7.12 -8.02
CA TRP A 32 11.95 -8.09 -7.19
C TRP A 32 13.39 -7.65 -6.95
N PHE A 33 13.86 -7.80 -5.73
CA PHE A 33 15.27 -7.67 -5.37
C PHE A 33 15.93 -9.03 -5.51
N GLN A 34 16.79 -9.20 -6.52
CA GLN A 34 17.58 -10.40 -6.78
C GLN A 34 16.74 -11.71 -6.77
N ASP A 35 15.51 -11.66 -7.29
CA ASP A 35 14.54 -12.77 -7.31
C ASP A 35 14.18 -13.36 -5.92
N GLN A 36 14.52 -12.67 -4.83
CA GLN A 36 14.34 -13.16 -3.46
C GLN A 36 13.21 -12.44 -2.73
N PHE A 37 12.96 -11.18 -3.06
CA PHE A 37 12.06 -10.31 -2.30
C PHE A 37 11.31 -9.40 -3.25
N CYS A 38 10.00 -9.60 -3.38
CA CYS A 38 9.13 -8.64 -4.03
C CYS A 38 8.94 -7.47 -3.07
N TYR A 39 9.39 -6.28 -3.47
CA TYR A 39 9.32 -5.08 -2.64
C TYR A 39 8.37 -4.04 -3.19
N LYS A 40 7.87 -4.23 -4.41
CA LYS A 40 6.95 -3.28 -5.06
C LYS A 40 5.97 -4.01 -5.96
N VAL A 41 4.70 -3.69 -5.79
CA VAL A 41 3.59 -4.18 -6.59
C VAL A 41 2.84 -2.98 -7.14
N VAL A 42 2.59 -3.01 -8.44
CA VAL A 42 1.79 -1.98 -9.13
C VAL A 42 0.52 -2.65 -9.63
N LEU A 43 -0.61 -2.20 -9.11
CA LEU A 43 -1.93 -2.51 -9.66
C LEU A 43 -2.33 -1.37 -10.59
N GLU A 44 -3.00 -1.65 -11.70
CA GLU A 44 -3.51 -0.63 -12.61
C GLU A 44 -5.01 -0.75 -12.85
N ASN A 45 -5.66 0.39 -13.04
CA ASN A 45 -7.00 0.45 -13.63
C ASN A 45 -6.99 1.42 -14.81
N GLU A 46 -8.17 1.77 -15.33
CA GLU A 46 -8.28 2.70 -16.47
C GLU A 46 -7.64 4.07 -16.19
N TYR A 47 -7.79 4.58 -14.97
CA TYR A 47 -7.43 5.94 -14.60
C TYR A 47 -6.05 6.03 -13.92
N ASN A 48 -5.74 5.03 -13.09
CA ASN A 48 -4.77 5.12 -12.02
C ASN A 48 -3.84 3.91 -11.97
N LEU A 49 -2.72 4.10 -11.30
CA LEU A 49 -1.84 3.07 -10.76
C LEU A 49 -1.95 3.14 -9.23
N LEU A 50 -2.17 2.00 -8.59
CA LEU A 50 -1.96 1.85 -7.16
C LEU A 50 -0.59 1.21 -6.97
N ILE A 51 0.33 1.96 -6.37
CA ILE A 51 1.72 1.58 -6.18
C ILE A 51 1.89 1.24 -4.71
N ILE A 52 2.16 -0.02 -4.40
CA ILE A 52 2.43 -0.51 -3.05
C ILE A 52 3.89 -0.93 -2.99
N GLU A 53 4.69 -0.28 -2.16
CA GLU A 53 6.12 -0.60 -2.01
C GLU A 53 6.54 -0.68 -0.54
N VAL A 54 7.56 -1.50 -0.27
CA VAL A 54 8.19 -1.63 1.03
C VAL A 54 9.53 -0.92 0.97
N ASP A 55 9.69 0.09 1.82
CA ASP A 55 10.93 0.85 1.98
C ASP A 55 11.29 0.94 3.46
N GLU A 56 12.53 0.56 3.82
CA GLU A 56 13.01 0.52 5.22
C GLU A 56 12.03 -0.14 6.21
N LEU A 57 11.38 -1.24 5.82
CA LEU A 57 10.35 -1.96 6.59
C LEU A 57 9.05 -1.18 6.85
N LYS A 58 8.78 -0.15 6.07
CA LYS A 58 7.51 0.60 6.07
C LYS A 58 6.78 0.39 4.77
N LEU A 59 5.46 0.29 4.85
CA LEU A 59 4.62 0.24 3.66
C LEU A 59 4.35 1.66 3.16
N ILE A 60 4.78 1.95 1.94
CA ILE A 60 4.46 3.17 1.23
C ILE A 60 3.42 2.84 0.17
N ILE A 61 2.28 3.52 0.22
CA ILE A 61 1.26 3.41 -0.82
C ILE A 61 1.05 4.75 -1.50
N SER A 62 1.04 4.73 -2.82
CA SER A 62 0.82 5.90 -3.66
C SER A 62 -0.20 5.64 -4.75
N ILE A 63 -0.91 6.69 -5.16
CA ILE A 63 -1.79 6.69 -6.32
C ILE A 63 -1.08 7.48 -7.43
N GLY A 64 -0.77 6.79 -8.52
CA GLY A 64 -0.26 7.36 -9.75
C GLY A 64 -1.38 7.63 -10.72
N PHE A 65 -1.47 8.84 -11.23
CA PHE A 65 -2.52 9.28 -12.13
C PHE A 65 -2.02 9.28 -13.57
N LYS A 66 -2.64 8.46 -14.42
CA LYS A 66 -2.18 8.28 -15.81
C LYS A 66 -2.33 9.56 -16.63
N LYS A 67 -3.33 10.38 -16.32
CA LYS A 67 -3.65 11.61 -17.07
C LYS A 67 -2.58 12.69 -16.94
N ASP A 68 -2.10 12.94 -15.73
CA ASP A 68 -1.14 14.01 -15.42
C ASP A 68 0.28 13.49 -15.16
N GLN A 69 0.46 12.16 -15.22
CA GLN A 69 1.72 11.47 -14.98
C GLN A 69 2.32 11.74 -13.59
N LYS A 70 1.47 12.02 -12.60
CA LYS A 70 1.89 12.36 -11.24
C LYS A 70 1.53 11.26 -10.24
N VAL A 71 2.35 11.14 -9.22
CA VAL A 71 2.21 10.18 -8.13
C VAL A 71 2.06 10.94 -6.81
N TYR A 72 1.06 10.52 -6.05
CA TYR A 72 0.65 11.14 -4.80
C TYR A 72 0.63 10.06 -3.71
N ARG A 73 1.31 10.31 -2.59
CA ARG A 73 1.30 9.39 -1.45
C ARG A 73 -0.06 9.43 -0.77
N ILE A 74 -0.56 8.28 -0.36
CA ILE A 74 -1.85 8.18 0.31
C ILE A 74 -1.88 8.96 1.62
N ASP A 75 -0.81 8.91 2.41
CA ASP A 75 -0.73 9.66 3.66
C ASP A 75 -0.83 11.18 3.45
N ASP A 76 -0.23 11.70 2.37
CA ASP A 76 -0.29 13.12 2.04
C ASP A 76 -1.69 13.53 1.56
N LEU A 77 -2.34 12.67 0.76
CA LEU A 77 -3.74 12.87 0.33
C LEU A 77 -4.69 12.85 1.52
N LEU A 78 -4.55 11.88 2.43
CA LEU A 78 -5.36 11.80 3.65
C LEU A 78 -5.16 13.03 4.52
N SER A 79 -3.92 13.47 4.71
CA SER A 79 -3.61 14.68 5.47
C SER A 79 -4.17 15.96 4.82
N PHE A 80 -4.37 15.96 3.50
CA PHE A 80 -4.96 17.07 2.75
C PHE A 80 -6.49 17.09 2.88
N PHE A 81 -7.17 15.99 2.56
CA PHE A 81 -8.64 15.92 2.58
C PHE A 81 -9.22 15.76 3.98
N TYR A 82 -8.49 15.09 4.87
CA TYR A 82 -8.93 14.70 6.20
C TYR A 82 -7.89 15.09 7.26
N PRO A 83 -7.61 16.40 7.46
CA PRO A 83 -6.56 16.87 8.37
C PRO A 83 -6.78 16.50 9.85
N LYS A 84 -7.98 16.02 10.20
CA LYS A 84 -8.33 15.52 11.55
C LYS A 84 -8.22 14.00 11.68
N LEU A 85 -7.87 13.29 10.60
CA LEU A 85 -7.69 11.85 10.61
C LEU A 85 -6.30 11.52 11.14
N HIS A 86 -6.25 10.79 12.25
CA HIS A 86 -5.00 10.27 12.80
C HIS A 86 -4.71 8.91 12.14
N ILE A 87 -3.92 8.94 11.07
CA ILE A 87 -3.65 7.74 10.23
C ILE A 87 -3.06 6.60 11.07
N ASP A 88 -2.11 6.89 11.95
CA ASP A 88 -1.50 5.87 12.81
C ASP A 88 -2.55 5.20 13.71
N SER A 89 -3.48 5.98 14.26
CA SER A 89 -4.58 5.44 15.08
C SER A 89 -5.57 4.61 14.26
N GLU A 90 -5.85 4.98 13.01
CA GLU A 90 -6.68 4.15 12.12
C GLU A 90 -5.94 2.85 11.76
N LYS A 91 -4.63 2.91 11.48
CA LYS A 91 -3.81 1.71 11.22
C LYS A 91 -3.82 0.75 12.41
N ASP A 92 -3.74 1.27 13.64
CA ASP A 92 -3.76 0.47 14.86
C ASP A 92 -5.06 -0.33 15.05
N ILE A 93 -6.22 0.19 14.60
CA ILE A 93 -7.50 -0.54 14.66
C ILE A 93 -7.44 -1.82 13.81
N TYR A 94 -6.74 -1.75 12.68
CA TYR A 94 -6.67 -2.85 11.71
C TYR A 94 -5.42 -3.74 11.90
N ASN A 95 -4.50 -3.37 12.79
CA ASN A 95 -3.42 -4.22 13.28
C ASN A 95 -3.98 -5.31 14.21
N ILE A 96 -4.58 -6.35 13.62
CA ILE A 96 -5.17 -7.46 14.37
C ILE A 96 -4.07 -8.33 15.01
N HIS A 97 -4.23 -8.62 16.30
CA HIS A 97 -3.40 -9.48 17.15
C HIS A 97 -3.21 -10.95 16.67
N THR A 98 -3.70 -11.33 15.49
CA THR A 98 -3.68 -12.71 14.96
C THR A 98 -2.27 -13.28 14.84
N TYR A 99 -1.28 -12.43 14.58
CA TYR A 99 0.12 -12.87 14.45
C TYR A 99 0.85 -13.00 15.79
N TYR A 100 0.34 -12.36 16.85
CA TYR A 100 0.87 -12.53 18.20
C TYR A 100 0.57 -13.95 18.73
N ASP A 101 -0.62 -14.48 18.45
CA ASP A 101 -0.96 -15.86 18.79
C ASP A 101 -0.21 -16.88 17.92
N LEU A 102 0.06 -16.55 16.65
CA LEU A 102 0.91 -17.35 15.76
C LEU A 102 2.36 -17.40 16.27
N ALA A 103 2.90 -16.27 16.74
CA ALA A 103 4.22 -16.17 17.36
C ALA A 103 4.32 -17.01 18.64
N LYS A 104 3.28 -17.00 19.50
CA LYS A 104 3.21 -17.87 20.68
C LYS A 104 3.23 -19.36 20.33
N GLN A 105 2.56 -19.77 19.25
CA GLN A 105 2.48 -21.17 18.82
C GLN A 105 3.80 -21.70 18.23
N LYS A 106 4.59 -20.84 17.57
CA LYS A 106 5.82 -21.22 16.85
C LYS A 106 7.07 -21.31 17.74
N GLY A 107 7.03 -20.79 18.98
CA GLY A 107 8.14 -20.85 19.93
C GLY A 107 9.25 -19.80 19.67
N ALA A 108 10.32 -19.85 20.46
CA ALA A 108 11.34 -18.78 20.60
C ALA A 108 12.42 -18.72 19.49
N ASN A 109 12.16 -19.31 18.33
CA ASN A 109 13.05 -19.25 17.18
C ASN A 109 13.11 -17.80 16.65
N SER A 110 14.28 -17.15 16.74
CA SER A 110 14.44 -15.72 16.42
C SER A 110 14.21 -15.39 14.94
N LYS A 111 14.51 -16.31 14.03
CA LYS A 111 14.29 -16.11 12.60
C LYS A 111 12.78 -16.11 12.32
N GLU A 112 12.08 -17.19 12.64
CA GLU A 112 10.63 -17.34 12.42
C GLU A 112 9.82 -16.25 13.13
N LEU A 113 10.20 -15.87 14.35
CA LEU A 113 9.57 -14.74 15.05
C LEU A 113 9.79 -13.41 14.31
N SER A 114 10.98 -13.16 13.75
CA SER A 114 11.23 -11.98 12.93
C SER A 114 10.40 -11.99 11.65
N GLU A 115 10.23 -13.15 11.02
CA GLU A 115 9.39 -13.31 9.82
C GLU A 115 7.91 -13.00 10.15
N ILE A 116 7.42 -13.51 11.28
CA ILE A 116 6.05 -13.27 11.76
C ILE A 116 5.84 -11.80 12.10
N LEU A 117 6.81 -11.14 12.75
CA LEU A 117 6.73 -9.71 13.08
C LEU A 117 6.72 -8.83 11.84
N VAL A 118 7.56 -9.12 10.84
CA VAL A 118 7.56 -8.40 9.56
C VAL A 118 6.23 -8.59 8.83
N LYS A 119 5.71 -9.82 8.78
CA LYS A 119 4.39 -10.10 8.20
C LYS A 119 3.27 -9.40 8.95
N HIS A 120 3.28 -9.43 10.28
CA HIS A 120 2.29 -8.74 11.10
C HIS A 120 2.26 -7.24 10.80
N ASN A 121 3.43 -6.61 10.78
CA ASN A 121 3.54 -5.18 10.56
C ASN A 121 3.09 -4.81 9.14
N LEU A 122 3.66 -5.45 8.11
CA LEU A 122 3.41 -5.06 6.73
C LEU A 122 2.04 -5.51 6.22
N LEU A 123 1.56 -6.72 6.56
CA LEU A 123 0.22 -7.16 6.16
C LEU A 123 -0.87 -6.42 6.95
N GLY A 124 -0.67 -6.21 8.26
CA GLY A 124 -1.59 -5.41 9.07
C GLY A 124 -1.71 -4.00 8.52
N GLU A 125 -0.58 -3.36 8.22
CA GLU A 125 -0.54 -2.04 7.58
C GLU A 125 -1.20 -2.07 6.18
N LEU A 126 -0.97 -3.10 5.37
CA LEU A 126 -1.59 -3.24 4.05
C LEU A 126 -3.12 -3.35 4.13
N MET A 127 -3.64 -4.14 5.07
CA MET A 127 -5.09 -4.26 5.30
C MET A 127 -5.69 -2.96 5.84
N ALA A 128 -4.96 -2.26 6.72
CA ALA A 128 -5.35 -0.93 7.19
C ALA A 128 -5.50 0.04 6.02
N TYR A 129 -4.49 0.14 5.16
CA TYR A 129 -4.54 1.02 4.01
C TYR A 129 -5.66 0.65 3.05
N GLN A 130 -5.87 -0.64 2.76
CA GLN A 130 -6.97 -1.06 1.91
C GLN A 130 -8.32 -0.56 2.45
N THR A 131 -8.52 -0.63 3.76
CA THR A 131 -9.74 -0.12 4.40
C THR A 131 -9.82 1.40 4.38
N ILE A 132 -8.72 2.10 4.69
CA ILE A 132 -8.64 3.56 4.68
C ILE A 132 -8.91 4.12 3.28
N ILE A 133 -8.33 3.51 2.24
CA ILE A 133 -8.58 3.89 0.83
C ILE A 133 -10.06 3.73 0.50
N LYS A 134 -10.65 2.56 0.83
CA LYS A 134 -12.07 2.30 0.58
C LYS A 134 -12.97 3.33 1.25
N LYS A 135 -12.64 3.73 2.48
CA LYS A 135 -13.44 4.64 3.31
C LYS A 135 -13.28 6.12 2.93
N HIS A 136 -12.06 6.55 2.59
CA HIS A 136 -11.72 7.97 2.48
C HIS A 136 -11.33 8.41 1.07
N LEU A 137 -10.72 7.53 0.28
CA LEU A 137 -10.14 7.90 -1.02
C LEU A 137 -10.73 7.09 -2.17
N SER A 138 -11.91 6.49 -2.01
CA SER A 138 -12.49 5.60 -3.02
C SER A 138 -12.75 6.31 -4.35
N HIS A 139 -13.33 7.51 -4.30
CA HIS A 139 -13.55 8.37 -5.46
C HIS A 139 -12.25 8.73 -6.19
N ILE A 140 -11.16 8.90 -5.45
CA ILE A 140 -9.82 9.20 -6.00
C ILE A 140 -9.20 7.94 -6.61
N ALA A 141 -9.18 6.84 -5.85
CA ALA A 141 -8.47 5.62 -6.21
C ALA A 141 -9.19 4.75 -7.25
N PHE A 142 -10.53 4.70 -7.22
CA PHE A 142 -11.33 3.80 -8.05
C PHE A 142 -12.09 4.54 -9.15
N ASP A 143 -12.63 5.73 -8.86
CA ASP A 143 -13.49 6.45 -9.80
C ASP A 143 -12.72 7.46 -10.66
N GLY A 144 -11.44 7.68 -10.34
CA GLY A 144 -10.60 8.63 -11.07
C GLY A 144 -11.13 10.06 -10.95
N ASP A 145 -11.53 10.51 -9.76
CA ASP A 145 -11.78 11.94 -9.52
C ASP A 145 -10.44 12.70 -9.48
N TYR A 146 -10.32 13.72 -10.32
CA TYR A 146 -9.14 14.59 -10.46
C TYR A 146 -9.42 16.06 -10.12
N SER A 147 -10.65 16.39 -9.70
CA SER A 147 -11.08 17.78 -9.50
C SER A 147 -10.23 18.53 -8.46
N TRP A 148 -9.64 17.79 -7.52
CA TRP A 148 -8.82 18.26 -6.42
C TRP A 148 -7.34 18.48 -6.75
N CYS A 149 -6.82 17.96 -7.88
CA CYS A 149 -5.38 17.92 -8.14
C CYS A 149 -4.77 19.33 -8.18
N ASN A 150 -5.49 20.32 -8.70
CA ASN A 150 -5.02 21.70 -8.76
C ASN A 150 -4.81 22.29 -7.36
N ASP A 151 -5.78 22.12 -6.47
CA ASP A 151 -5.71 22.63 -5.09
C ASP A 151 -4.58 21.93 -4.32
N TYR A 152 -4.42 20.62 -4.52
CA TYR A 152 -3.33 19.86 -3.93
C TYR A 152 -1.95 20.32 -4.45
N ASN A 153 -1.80 20.52 -5.77
CA ASN A 153 -0.58 21.06 -6.38
C ASN A 153 -0.20 22.43 -5.80
N GLN A 154 -1.19 23.29 -5.55
CA GLN A 154 -0.98 24.62 -4.98
C GLN A 154 -0.67 24.60 -3.48
N SER A 155 -1.01 23.53 -2.77
CA SER A 155 -0.73 23.39 -1.33
C SER A 155 0.75 23.25 -0.99
N GLY A 156 1.62 23.03 -1.98
CA GLY A 156 3.06 22.81 -1.79
C GLY A 156 3.44 21.43 -1.24
N ARG A 157 2.47 20.50 -1.15
CA ARG A 157 2.73 19.09 -0.78
C ARG A 157 3.56 18.39 -1.85
N LYS A 158 4.26 17.33 -1.43
CA LYS A 158 5.19 16.59 -2.30
C LYS A 158 4.41 15.84 -3.38
N ILE A 159 4.93 15.92 -4.60
CA ILE A 159 4.42 15.24 -5.79
C ILE A 159 5.63 14.65 -6.49
N PHE A 160 5.46 13.45 -6.99
CA PHE A 160 6.49 12.75 -7.74
C PHE A 160 6.00 12.60 -9.17
N ASP A 161 6.85 12.87 -10.15
CA ASP A 161 6.55 12.48 -11.52
C ASP A 161 6.70 10.96 -11.66
N PHE A 162 5.99 10.34 -12.61
CA PHE A 162 6.30 8.96 -12.96
C PHE A 162 7.77 8.87 -13.37
N VAL A 163 8.54 8.08 -12.62
CA VAL A 163 9.78 7.55 -13.15
C VAL A 163 9.37 6.38 -14.03
N THR A 164 9.07 6.67 -15.30
CA THR A 164 9.25 5.65 -16.33
C THR A 164 10.74 5.40 -16.38
N ASP A 165 11.21 4.30 -15.78
CA ASP A 165 12.51 3.75 -16.16
C ASP A 165 12.53 3.67 -17.70
N PRO A 166 13.59 4.17 -18.36
CA PRO A 166 13.72 4.12 -19.82
C PRO A 166 13.71 2.69 -20.37
#